data_AF-A0A8T4B0Q6-F1
#
_entry.id   AF-A0A8T4B0Q6-F1
#
_cell.length_a   1.000
_cell.length_b   1.000
_cell.length_c   1.000
_cell.angle_alpha   90.00
_cell.angle_beta   90.00
_cell.angle_gamma   90.00
#
_symmetry.space_group_name_H-M   'P 1'
#
loop_
_entity.id
_entity.type
_entity.pdbx_description
1 polymer ?
#
loop_
_entity_poly.entity_id
_entity_poly.type
_entity_poly.pdbx_seq_one_letter_code
_entity_poly.pdbx_strand_id
1 'polypeptide(L)'
;MKDNNKGRRKKGNKNNRDYWYNPETQQHEMKPHVRQHRSAAHQSAKSQKRDGAEREAKELKVGHAMEKEITIRRIPTGPCCGSPDEVATKNEQMLNELMRRPTWAFSQFSASPDVVVIQHWFRRKHKRHLAHFFEYLKLRGIRYTKG
;
A
#
# COMPACT_ATOMS: atom_id res chain seq x y z
N MET A 1 -45.82 -42.54 27.84
CA MET A 1 -45.08 -41.29 27.56
C MET A 1 -46.11 -40.17 27.36
N LYS A 2 -46.09 -39.13 28.19
CA LYS A 2 -47.00 -37.97 28.09
C LYS A 2 -46.17 -36.77 27.67
N ASP A 3 -46.31 -36.34 26.43
CA ASP A 3 -45.63 -35.16 25.91
C ASP A 3 -46.30 -33.89 26.44
N ASN A 4 -45.60 -33.22 27.36
CA ASN A 4 -45.99 -31.92 27.88
C ASN A 4 -45.68 -30.84 26.82
N ASN A 5 -46.62 -30.60 25.91
CA ASN A 5 -46.61 -29.44 25.02
C ASN A 5 -46.81 -28.14 25.84
N LYS A 6 -45.72 -27.62 26.41
CA LYS A 6 -45.68 -26.28 27.02
C LYS A 6 -45.79 -25.23 25.91
N GLY A 7 -47.03 -24.88 25.56
CA GLY A 7 -47.35 -23.79 24.65
C GLY A 7 -46.58 -22.52 25.02
N ARG A 8 -45.88 -21.95 24.04
CA ARG A 8 -45.15 -20.67 24.17
C ARG A 8 -46.13 -19.58 24.60
N ARG A 9 -46.05 -19.12 25.85
CA ARG A 9 -46.77 -17.93 26.31
C ARG A 9 -46.45 -16.75 25.36
N LYS A 10 -47.43 -16.29 24.59
CA LYS A 10 -47.34 -15.03 23.85
C LYS A 10 -47.13 -13.94 24.90
N LYS A 11 -45.92 -13.39 24.98
CA LYS A 11 -45.64 -12.18 25.77
C LYS A 11 -46.47 -11.04 25.17
N GLY A 12 -47.65 -10.85 25.73
CA GLY A 12 -48.52 -9.73 25.41
C GLY A 12 -47.92 -8.42 25.91
N ASN A 13 -48.20 -7.38 25.14
CA ASN A 13 -47.97 -5.97 25.41
C ASN A 13 -46.54 -5.45 25.21
N LYS A 14 -46.12 -5.30 23.94
CA LYS A 14 -45.12 -4.31 23.58
C LYS A 14 -45.78 -2.94 23.76
N ASN A 15 -45.60 -2.33 24.92
CA ASN A 15 -45.99 -0.94 25.16
C ASN A 15 -45.38 -0.09 24.04
N ASN A 16 -46.23 0.48 23.19
CA ASN A 16 -45.87 1.29 22.03
C ASN A 16 -45.35 2.68 22.45
N ARG A 17 -44.62 2.76 23.58
CA ARG A 17 -44.14 4.01 24.21
C ARG A 17 -43.21 4.80 23.31
N ASP A 18 -42.50 4.09 22.44
CA ASP A 18 -41.50 4.65 21.52
C ASP A 18 -42.11 5.24 20.25
N TYR A 19 -43.39 4.97 19.98
CA TYR A 19 -44.07 5.40 18.77
C TYR A 19 -45.24 6.34 19.11
N TRP A 20 -45.58 7.22 18.19
CA TRP A 20 -46.75 8.09 18.25
C TRP A 20 -47.53 7.94 16.94
N TYR A 21 -48.85 8.11 17.00
CA TYR A 21 -49.68 8.04 15.80
C TYR A 21 -49.65 9.41 15.11
N ASN A 22 -49.19 9.45 13.86
CA ASN A 22 -49.21 10.65 13.04
C ASN A 22 -50.53 10.67 12.23
N PRO A 23 -51.44 11.62 12.48
CA PRO A 23 -52.73 11.67 11.80
C PRO A 23 -52.61 12.09 10.32
N GLU A 24 -51.53 12.78 9.93
CA GLU A 24 -51.31 13.22 8.55
C GLU A 24 -50.90 12.07 7.63
N THR A 25 -50.03 11.18 8.13
CA THR A 25 -49.54 10.00 7.40
C THR A 25 -50.33 8.73 7.71
N GLN A 26 -51.23 8.79 8.70
CA GLN A 26 -52.00 7.67 9.26
C GLN A 26 -51.12 6.49 9.71
N GLN A 27 -49.90 6.77 10.14
CA GLN A 27 -48.91 5.76 10.51
C GLN A 27 -48.38 5.98 11.93
N HIS A 28 -47.93 4.88 12.54
CA HIS A 28 -47.21 4.93 13.81
C HIS A 28 -45.73 5.23 13.54
N GLU A 29 -45.33 6.47 13.83
CA GLU A 29 -43.96 6.92 13.66
C GLU A 29 -43.20 6.89 14.98
N MET A 30 -41.88 6.66 14.92
CA MET A 30 -41.05 6.66 16.12
C MET A 30 -40.91 8.08 16.67
N LYS A 31 -41.05 8.24 17.99
CA LYS A 31 -40.88 9.54 18.65
C LYS A 31 -39.47 10.08 18.37
N PRO A 32 -39.31 11.38 18.07
CA PRO A 32 -38.03 11.96 17.68
C PRO A 32 -36.88 11.70 18.68
N HIS A 33 -37.15 11.81 19.99
CA HIS A 33 -36.12 11.58 21.02
C HIS A 33 -35.63 10.11 21.05
N VAL A 34 -36.52 9.14 20.80
CA VAL A 34 -36.15 7.72 20.73
C VAL A 34 -35.33 7.44 19.48
N ARG A 35 -35.71 8.06 18.36
CA ARG A 35 -34.96 7.98 17.10
C ARG A 35 -33.55 8.53 17.25
N GLN A 36 -33.40 9.68 17.92
CA GLN A 36 -32.11 10.29 18.19
C GLN A 36 -31.23 9.41 19.09
N HIS A 37 -31.79 8.88 20.19
CA HIS A 37 -31.06 7.99 21.10
C HIS A 37 -30.58 6.70 20.40
N ARG A 38 -31.43 6.08 19.58
CA ARG A 38 -31.04 4.89 18.80
C ARG A 38 -29.99 5.18 17.75
N SER A 39 -30.08 6.33 17.08
CA SER A 39 -29.05 6.77 16.12
C SER A 39 -27.69 6.97 16.81
N ALA A 40 -27.66 7.61 17.97
CA ALA A 40 -26.44 7.83 18.75
C ALA A 40 -25.83 6.50 19.22
N ALA A 41 -26.64 5.57 19.74
CA ALA A 41 -26.17 4.25 20.15
C ALA A 41 -25.59 3.44 18.98
N HIS A 42 -26.22 3.52 17.80
CA HIS A 42 -25.70 2.85 16.60
C HIS A 42 -24.38 3.47 16.11
N GLN A 43 -24.23 4.79 16.17
CA GLN A 43 -22.98 5.47 15.83
C GLN A 43 -21.84 5.09 16.80
N SER A 44 -22.11 5.05 18.10
CA SER A 44 -21.15 4.62 19.13
C SER A 44 -20.72 3.15 18.94
N ALA A 45 -21.66 2.24 18.63
CA ALA A 45 -21.31 0.86 18.35
C ALA A 45 -20.44 0.71 17.08
N LYS A 46 -20.66 1.57 16.08
CA LYS A 46 -19.87 1.57 14.84
C LYS A 46 -18.47 2.15 15.06
N SER A 47 -18.30 3.17 15.91
CA SER A 47 -16.98 3.69 16.26
C SER A 47 -16.17 2.65 17.06
N GLN A 48 -16.78 2.03 18.06
CA GLN A 48 -16.12 0.98 18.85
C GLN A 48 -15.63 -0.20 17.99
N LYS A 49 -16.41 -0.62 16.98
CA LYS A 49 -15.98 -1.65 16.02
C LYS A 49 -14.82 -1.20 15.13
N ARG A 50 -14.76 0.08 14.74
CA ARG A 50 -13.64 0.63 13.97
C ARG A 50 -12.37 0.71 14.80
N ASP A 51 -12.47 1.16 16.04
CA ASP A 51 -11.34 1.27 16.96
C ASP A 51 -10.79 -0.12 17.32
N GLY A 52 -11.66 -1.12 17.48
CA GLY A 52 -11.27 -2.53 17.65
C GLY A 52 -10.52 -3.09 16.44
N ALA A 53 -11.06 -2.90 15.23
CA ALA A 53 -10.43 -3.36 13.99
C ALA A 53 -9.08 -2.67 13.71
N GLU A 54 -8.93 -1.39 14.09
CA GLU A 54 -7.66 -0.67 13.95
C GLU A 54 -6.60 -1.19 14.93
N ARG A 55 -6.99 -1.51 16.17
CA ARG A 55 -6.10 -2.14 17.16
C ARG A 55 -5.66 -3.52 16.71
N GLU A 56 -6.60 -4.35 16.26
CA GLU A 56 -6.33 -5.70 15.77
C GLU A 56 -5.42 -5.68 14.51
N ALA A 57 -5.62 -4.73 13.60
CA ALA A 57 -4.76 -4.53 12.43
C ALA A 57 -3.35 -4.03 12.81
N LYS A 58 -3.20 -3.25 13.88
CA LYS A 58 -1.89 -2.84 14.41
C LYS A 58 -1.17 -4.01 15.08
N GLU A 59 -1.87 -4.81 15.88
CA GLU A 59 -1.29 -5.99 16.54
C GLU A 59 -0.85 -7.06 15.53
N LEU A 60 -1.66 -7.33 14.50
CA LEU A 60 -1.27 -8.23 13.40
C LEU A 60 -0.03 -7.72 12.65
N LYS A 61 0.12 -6.41 12.46
CA LYS A 61 1.34 -5.82 11.84
C LYS A 61 2.58 -5.97 12.72
N VAL A 62 2.45 -5.85 14.03
CA VAL A 62 3.58 -6.04 14.97
C VAL A 62 3.99 -7.51 15.00
N GLY A 63 3.04 -8.44 15.15
CA GLY A 63 3.32 -9.88 15.16
C GLY A 63 4.01 -10.35 13.87
N HIS A 64 3.52 -9.90 12.72
CA HIS A 64 4.10 -10.26 11.43
C HIS A 64 5.47 -9.62 11.15
N ALA A 65 5.80 -8.50 11.82
CA ALA A 65 7.12 -7.87 11.80
C ALA A 65 8.14 -8.55 12.73
N MET A 66 7.68 -9.29 13.75
CA MET A 66 8.54 -10.09 14.62
C MET A 66 8.80 -11.49 14.06
N GLU A 67 7.80 -12.10 13.40
CA GLU A 67 7.94 -13.43 12.75
C GLU A 67 8.79 -13.39 11.49
N LYS A 68 8.63 -12.34 10.68
CA LYS A 68 9.57 -12.09 9.57
C LYS A 68 10.73 -11.38 10.19
N GLU A 69 11.74 -12.13 10.63
CA GLU A 69 13.10 -11.66 10.86
C GLU A 69 13.40 -10.65 9.76
N ILE A 70 13.31 -9.36 10.09
CA ILE A 70 13.48 -8.29 9.13
C ILE A 70 14.93 -8.43 8.74
N THR A 71 15.21 -9.11 7.62
CA THR A 71 16.48 -9.00 6.96
C THR A 71 16.53 -7.54 6.55
N ILE A 72 16.99 -6.69 7.46
CA ILE A 72 17.48 -5.36 7.17
C ILE A 72 18.58 -5.67 6.19
N ARG A 73 18.24 -5.64 4.89
CA ARG A 73 19.25 -5.62 3.83
C ARG A 73 20.01 -4.35 4.15
N ARG A 74 21.10 -4.50 4.90
CA ARG A 74 22.01 -3.43 5.27
C ARG A 74 22.61 -2.98 3.94
N ILE A 75 21.89 -2.12 3.23
CA ILE A 75 22.46 -1.38 2.12
C ILE A 75 23.54 -0.54 2.81
N PRO A 76 24.84 -0.80 2.54
CA PRO A 76 25.88 -0.12 3.29
C PRO A 76 25.71 1.39 3.09
N THR A 77 25.53 2.13 4.18
CA THR A 77 25.31 3.58 4.16
C THR A 77 26.66 4.30 4.02
N GLY A 78 27.39 4.03 2.94
CA GLY A 78 28.72 4.61 2.68
C GLY A 78 28.82 5.33 1.33
N PRO A 79 30.00 5.86 0.97
CA PRO A 79 30.29 6.22 -0.41
C PRO A 79 30.23 4.98 -1.32
N CYS A 80 29.93 5.17 -2.61
CA CYS A 80 29.77 4.05 -3.55
C CYS A 80 31.10 3.35 -3.89
N CYS A 81 32.19 4.10 -3.86
CA CYS A 81 33.58 3.67 -4.04
C CYS A 81 34.46 4.48 -3.07
N GLY A 82 35.58 3.90 -2.63
CA GLY A 82 36.53 4.55 -1.73
C GLY A 82 37.56 5.43 -2.45
N SER A 83 37.84 5.15 -3.72
CA SER A 83 38.85 5.86 -4.53
C SER A 83 38.35 6.21 -5.95
N PRO A 84 38.97 7.18 -6.64
CA PRO A 84 38.64 7.51 -8.03
C PRO A 84 38.95 6.36 -9.01
N ASP A 85 39.99 5.56 -8.76
CA ASP A 85 40.33 4.41 -9.61
C ASP A 85 39.29 3.29 -9.52
N GLU A 86 38.72 3.08 -8.32
CA GLU A 86 37.59 2.17 -8.14
C GLU A 86 36.35 2.65 -8.89
N VAL A 87 36.13 3.97 -8.98
CA VAL A 87 35.03 4.54 -9.77
C VAL A 87 35.23 4.23 -11.26
N ALA A 88 36.41 4.48 -11.80
CA ALA A 88 36.72 4.16 -13.20
C ALA A 88 36.53 2.67 -13.51
N THR A 89 37.08 1.80 -12.66
CA THR A 89 36.98 0.33 -12.84
C THR A 89 35.53 -0.14 -12.81
N LYS A 90 34.73 0.39 -11.88
CA LYS A 90 33.32 0.02 -11.73
C LYS A 90 32.45 0.57 -12.87
N ASN A 91 32.77 1.76 -13.38
CA ASN A 91 32.13 2.31 -14.58
C ASN A 91 32.37 1.42 -15.81
N GLU A 92 33.59 0.90 -16.00
CA GLU A 92 33.88 -0.03 -17.10
C GLU A 92 33.15 -1.36 -16.94
N GLN A 93 33.11 -1.91 -15.73
CA GLN A 93 32.32 -3.11 -15.44
C GLN A 93 30.83 -2.91 -15.73
N MET A 94 30.28 -1.75 -15.33
CA MET A 94 28.89 -1.39 -15.60
C MET A 94 28.63 -1.22 -17.09
N LEU A 95 29.54 -0.62 -17.84
CA LEU A 95 29.42 -0.50 -19.29
C LEU A 95 29.46 -1.88 -19.96
N ASN A 96 30.39 -2.74 -19.57
CA ASN A 96 30.48 -4.11 -20.07
C ASN A 96 29.21 -4.91 -19.77
N GLU A 97 28.64 -4.77 -18.56
CA GLU A 97 27.38 -5.41 -18.20
C GLU A 97 26.21 -4.89 -19.06
N LEU A 98 26.15 -3.59 -19.30
CA LEU A 98 25.13 -2.97 -20.15
C LEU A 98 25.24 -3.45 -21.61
N MET A 99 26.46 -3.57 -22.12
CA MET A 99 26.74 -4.01 -23.50
C MET A 99 26.58 -5.51 -23.71
N ARG A 100 26.49 -6.33 -22.65
CA ARG A 100 26.17 -7.77 -22.77
C ARG A 100 24.75 -8.03 -23.28
N ARG A 101 23.81 -7.16 -22.94
CA ARG A 101 22.41 -7.22 -23.39
C ARG A 101 21.93 -5.81 -23.73
N PRO A 102 22.45 -5.22 -24.82
CA PRO A 102 22.20 -3.83 -25.11
C PRO A 102 20.76 -3.69 -25.60
N THR A 103 20.05 -2.75 -25.00
CA THR A 103 18.74 -2.33 -25.49
C THR A 103 18.92 -0.98 -26.12
N TRP A 104 18.60 -0.88 -27.41
CA TRP A 104 18.77 0.34 -28.16
C TRP A 104 17.43 1.01 -28.40
N ALA A 105 17.39 2.32 -28.26
CA ALA A 105 16.31 3.15 -28.73
C ALA A 105 16.76 3.85 -30.02
N PHE A 106 15.83 3.98 -30.95
CA PHE A 106 16.05 4.78 -32.15
C PHE A 106 16.07 6.25 -31.77
N SER A 107 17.07 6.97 -32.30
CA SER A 107 17.09 8.43 -32.21
C SER A 107 15.98 8.98 -33.11
N GLN A 108 15.24 9.97 -32.63
CA GLN A 108 14.18 10.63 -33.42
C GLN A 108 14.75 11.32 -34.68
N PHE A 109 16.05 11.66 -34.67
CA PHE A 109 16.71 12.41 -35.74
C PHE A 109 17.53 11.56 -36.69
N SER A 110 18.02 10.41 -36.21
CA SER A 110 18.80 9.48 -37.01
C SER A 110 18.15 8.13 -36.82
N ALA A 111 17.57 7.56 -37.87
CA ALA A 111 16.93 6.24 -37.84
C ALA A 111 17.91 5.08 -37.47
N SER A 112 19.12 5.41 -37.02
CA SER A 112 20.09 4.53 -36.38
C SER A 112 19.77 4.34 -34.88
N PRO A 113 19.93 3.09 -34.37
CA PRO A 113 19.86 2.79 -32.95
C PRO A 113 21.12 3.31 -32.24
N ASP A 114 21.16 4.60 -31.94
CA ASP A 114 22.35 5.27 -31.37
C ASP A 114 22.18 5.69 -29.89
N VAL A 115 21.03 5.38 -29.29
CA VAL A 115 20.75 5.72 -27.89
C VAL A 115 20.64 4.44 -27.06
N VAL A 116 21.55 4.28 -26.10
CA VAL A 116 21.53 3.15 -25.17
C VAL A 116 20.39 3.34 -24.16
N VAL A 117 19.48 2.38 -24.07
CA VAL A 117 18.40 2.36 -23.08
C VAL A 117 18.89 1.71 -21.80
N ILE A 118 18.96 2.50 -20.73
CA ILE A 118 19.34 1.99 -19.41
C ILE A 118 18.08 1.47 -18.73
N GLN A 119 17.92 0.14 -18.75
CA GLN A 119 16.74 -0.55 -18.22
C GLN A 119 16.59 -0.37 -16.69
N HIS A 120 15.35 -0.50 -16.21
CA HIS A 120 15.01 -0.35 -14.80
C HIS A 120 15.81 -1.29 -13.87
N TRP A 121 16.01 -2.56 -14.24
CA TRP A 121 16.75 -3.51 -13.40
C TRP A 121 18.21 -3.10 -13.22
N PHE A 122 18.86 -2.55 -14.26
CA PHE A 122 20.24 -2.09 -14.22
C PHE A 122 20.37 -0.90 -13.27
N ARG A 123 19.42 0.04 -13.37
CA ARG A 123 19.33 1.19 -12.45
C ARG A 123 19.13 0.74 -11.01
N ARG A 124 18.33 -0.29 -10.78
CA ARG A 124 18.06 -0.81 -9.44
C ARG A 124 19.28 -1.54 -8.86
N LYS A 125 20.00 -2.32 -9.68
CA LYS A 125 21.23 -3.02 -9.27
C LYS A 125 22.35 -2.05 -8.89
N HIS A 126 22.56 -1.01 -9.70
CA HIS A 126 23.67 -0.07 -9.56
C HIS A 126 23.27 1.29 -9.00
N LYS A 127 22.16 1.37 -8.25
CA LYS A 127 21.53 2.64 -7.80
C LYS A 127 22.50 3.65 -7.18
N ARG A 128 23.49 3.17 -6.41
CA ARG A 128 24.48 4.00 -5.72
C ARG A 128 25.61 4.51 -6.63
N HIS A 129 25.91 3.81 -7.73
CA HIS A 129 26.98 4.16 -8.66
C HIS A 129 26.49 4.88 -9.93
N LEU A 130 25.17 4.95 -10.14
CA LEU A 130 24.57 5.52 -11.35
C LEU A 130 25.02 6.96 -11.65
N ALA A 131 25.24 7.80 -10.63
CA ALA A 131 25.64 9.18 -10.83
C ALA A 131 27.00 9.26 -11.54
N HIS A 132 28.00 8.54 -11.04
CA HIS A 132 29.32 8.44 -11.65
C HIS A 132 29.26 7.81 -13.04
N PHE A 133 28.39 6.80 -13.21
CA PHE A 133 28.21 6.16 -14.51
C PHE A 133 27.62 7.11 -15.56
N PHE A 134 26.68 7.99 -15.20
CA PHE A 134 26.15 8.98 -16.13
C PHE A 134 27.17 10.05 -16.51
N GLU A 135 28.03 10.46 -15.59
CA GLU A 135 29.16 11.35 -15.89
C GLU A 135 30.14 10.66 -16.85
N TYR A 136 30.47 9.40 -16.60
CA TYR A 136 31.32 8.59 -17.47
C TYR A 136 30.75 8.44 -18.89
N LEU A 137 29.44 8.18 -19.02
CA LEU A 137 28.79 8.12 -20.35
C LEU A 137 28.84 9.46 -21.08
N LYS A 138 28.65 10.58 -20.36
CA LYS A 138 28.79 11.93 -20.94
C LYS A 138 30.21 12.18 -21.43
N LEU A 139 31.22 11.82 -20.64
CA LEU A 139 32.63 11.97 -21.02
C LEU A 139 33.00 11.15 -22.25
N ARG A 140 32.42 9.95 -22.41
CA ARG A 140 32.60 9.12 -23.61
C ARG A 140 31.72 9.51 -24.79
N GLY A 141 30.84 10.50 -24.66
CA GLY A 141 29.90 10.91 -25.71
C GLY A 141 28.81 9.88 -26.03
N ILE A 142 28.53 8.93 -25.12
CA ILE A 142 27.52 7.90 -25.33
C ILE A 142 26.15 8.48 -24.98
N ARG A 143 25.24 8.50 -25.97
CA ARG A 143 23.87 8.94 -25.77
C ARG A 143 23.07 7.85 -25.06
N TYR A 144 22.31 8.23 -24.03
CA TYR A 144 21.49 7.29 -23.27
C TYR A 144 20.11 7.85 -22.98
N THR A 145 19.15 6.94 -22.79
CA THR A 145 17.80 7.25 -22.30
C THR A 145 17.42 6.34 -21.13
N LYS A 146 16.49 6.82 -20.30
CA LYS A 146 15.95 6.06 -19.16
C LYS A 146 14.75 5.27 -19.66
N GLY A 147 14.89 3.94 -19.71
CA GLY A 147 13.76 3.03 -19.92
C GLY A 147 13.03 2.69 -18.63
#